data_AF-A0A7V9JPX4-F1
#
_entry.id   AF-A0A7V9JPX4-F1
#
_cell.length_a   1.000
_cell.length_b   1.000
_cell.length_c   1.000
_cell.angle_alpha   90.00
_cell.angle_beta   90.00
_cell.angle_gamma   90.00
#
_symmetry.space_group_name_H-M   'P 1'
#
loop_
_entity.id
_entity.type
_entity.pdbx_description
1 polymer ?
#
loop_
_entity_poly.entity_id
_entity_poly.type
_entity_poly.pdbx_seq_one_letter_code
_entity_poly.pdbx_strand_id
1 'polypeptide(L)'
;MRSPSRPRPRSPAPAPDRRARGEPSRPLPALPRLRGGPALITSAANARLKLVRRLRARRARERLGLFACEGEDLVEAALDAGLVPVEALLDAERPALAERLPGAERVAPGLLAELS
;
A
#
# COMPACT_ATOMS: atom_id res chain seq x y z
N MET A 1 -60.07 -45.99 31.58
CA MET A 1 -58.91 -46.86 31.90
C MET A 1 -57.68 -46.25 31.21
N ARG A 2 -56.82 -45.55 31.96
CA ARG A 2 -55.64 -44.83 31.41
C ARG A 2 -54.39 -45.71 31.59
N SER A 3 -53.72 -46.03 30.49
CA SER A 3 -52.41 -46.69 30.48
C SER A 3 -51.31 -45.76 31.03
N PRO A 4 -50.31 -46.25 31.77
CA PRO A 4 -49.17 -45.45 32.18
C PRO A 4 -48.12 -45.35 31.06
N SER A 5 -47.65 -44.13 30.79
CA SER A 5 -46.57 -43.82 29.85
C SER A 5 -45.21 -44.22 30.41
N ARG A 6 -44.42 -45.00 29.67
CA ARG A 6 -43.00 -45.24 29.97
C ARG A 6 -42.13 -44.07 29.47
N PRO A 7 -41.11 -43.62 30.23
CA PRO A 7 -40.20 -42.56 29.79
C PRO A 7 -39.19 -43.09 28.75
N ARG A 8 -38.83 -42.24 27.78
CA ARG A 8 -37.81 -42.51 26.74
C ARG A 8 -36.39 -42.40 27.34
N PRO A 9 -35.42 -43.24 26.94
CA PRO A 9 -34.04 -43.10 27.37
C PRO A 9 -33.38 -41.86 26.74
N ARG A 10 -32.60 -41.13 27.53
CA ARG A 10 -31.78 -39.97 27.10
C ARG A 10 -30.58 -40.47 26.29
N SER A 11 -30.40 -39.93 25.09
CA SER A 11 -29.20 -40.18 24.27
C SER A 11 -27.93 -39.68 24.95
N PRO A 12 -26.78 -40.37 24.82
CA PRO A 12 -25.51 -39.87 25.34
C PRO A 12 -24.96 -38.73 24.46
N ALA A 13 -24.29 -37.77 25.09
CA ALA A 13 -23.67 -36.61 24.46
C ALA A 13 -22.51 -37.02 23.52
N PRO A 14 -22.24 -36.26 22.45
CA PRO A 14 -21.10 -36.52 21.57
C PRO A 14 -19.76 -36.16 22.25
N ALA A 15 -18.73 -36.97 21.98
CA ALA A 15 -17.36 -36.76 22.44
C ALA A 15 -16.73 -35.49 21.82
N PRO A 16 -15.82 -34.79 22.53
CA PRO A 16 -15.22 -33.56 22.01
C PRO A 16 -14.22 -33.82 20.88
N ASP A 17 -14.30 -32.96 19.87
CA ASP A 17 -13.51 -32.93 18.65
C ASP A 17 -12.01 -32.69 18.93
N ARG A 18 -11.13 -33.55 18.39
CA ARG A 18 -9.67 -33.51 18.57
C ARG A 18 -8.98 -32.55 17.59
N ARG A 19 -9.60 -31.42 17.23
CA ARG A 19 -9.05 -30.45 16.27
C ARG A 19 -8.79 -29.07 16.87
N ALA A 20 -8.01 -29.04 17.94
CA ALA A 20 -7.39 -27.81 18.44
C ALA A 20 -5.87 -27.98 18.50
N ARG A 21 -5.23 -28.22 17.35
CA ARG A 21 -3.80 -27.91 17.19
C ARG A 21 -3.72 -26.46 16.74
N GLY A 22 -3.73 -25.54 17.69
CA GLY A 22 -3.29 -24.18 17.45
C GLY A 22 -1.84 -24.23 17.01
N GLU A 23 -1.58 -23.88 15.74
CA GLU A 23 -0.21 -23.56 15.34
C GLU A 23 0.19 -22.28 16.11
N PRO A 24 1.27 -22.31 16.90
CA PRO A 24 1.80 -21.05 17.41
C PRO A 24 2.26 -20.25 16.19
N SER A 25 1.55 -19.16 15.92
CA SER A 25 1.95 -18.17 14.93
C SER A 25 3.38 -17.76 15.25
N ARG A 26 4.34 -18.30 14.50
CA ARG A 26 5.73 -17.87 14.60
C ARG A 26 5.71 -16.35 14.37
N PRO A 27 6.15 -15.52 15.33
CA PRO A 27 6.28 -14.11 15.05
C PRO A 27 7.23 -14.01 13.86
N LEU A 28 6.74 -13.40 12.77
CA LEU A 28 7.58 -13.09 11.62
C LEU A 28 8.81 -12.36 12.17
N PRO A 29 10.03 -12.70 11.74
CA PRO A 29 11.21 -11.97 12.18
C PRO A 29 10.95 -10.50 11.89
N ALA A 30 11.04 -9.66 12.91
CA ALA A 30 10.96 -8.21 12.74
C ALA A 30 12.11 -7.85 11.79
N LEU A 31 11.77 -7.65 10.52
CA LEU A 31 12.74 -7.20 9.53
C LEU A 31 13.35 -5.93 10.10
N PRO A 32 14.69 -5.82 10.13
CA PRO A 32 15.32 -4.59 10.58
C PRO A 32 14.72 -3.49 9.73
N ARG A 33 14.06 -2.51 10.38
CA ARG A 33 13.68 -1.27 9.70
C ARG A 33 15.00 -0.70 9.20
N LEU A 34 15.27 -0.89 7.91
CA LEU A 34 16.42 -0.29 7.26
C LEU A 34 16.29 1.21 7.53
N ARG A 35 17.14 1.72 8.42
CA ARG A 35 17.47 3.15 8.44
C ARG A 35 18.18 3.41 7.11
N GLY A 36 17.40 3.64 6.06
CA GLY A 36 17.88 4.00 4.74
C GLY A 36 16.93 5.06 4.23
N GLY A 37 17.47 6.13 3.64
CA GLY A 37 16.65 7.15 2.99
C GLY A 37 15.73 6.55 1.91
N PRO A 38 14.91 7.38 1.24
CA PRO A 38 13.99 6.93 0.21
C PRO A 38 14.71 6.02 -0.80
N ALA A 39 14.08 4.88 -1.11
CA ALA A 39 14.70 3.84 -1.92
C ALA A 39 14.88 4.36 -3.35
N LEU A 40 16.10 4.32 -3.86
CA LEU A 40 16.39 4.80 -5.21
C LEU A 40 15.69 3.92 -6.25
N ILE A 41 14.78 4.52 -7.01
CA ILE A 41 14.11 3.89 -8.15
C ILE A 41 15.03 3.97 -9.37
N THR A 42 15.54 2.80 -9.79
CA THR A 42 16.44 2.64 -10.96
C THR A 42 15.82 1.86 -12.11
N SER A 43 14.56 1.42 -12.01
CA SER A 43 13.89 0.65 -13.05
C SER A 43 12.64 1.35 -13.59
N ALA A 44 12.57 1.50 -14.91
CA ALA A 44 11.39 1.97 -15.64
C ALA A 44 10.14 1.10 -15.39
N ALA A 45 10.30 -0.14 -14.93
CA ALA A 45 9.19 -1.05 -14.64
C ALA A 45 8.53 -0.82 -13.28
N ASN A 46 9.06 0.12 -12.46
CA ASN A 46 8.53 0.45 -11.15
C ASN A 46 7.05 0.87 -11.23
N ALA A 47 6.25 0.40 -10.26
CA ALA A 47 4.80 0.62 -10.24
C ALA A 47 4.41 2.11 -10.18
N ARG A 48 5.19 2.96 -9.48
CA ARG A 48 4.95 4.40 -9.37
C ARG A 48 5.21 5.11 -10.71
N LEU A 49 6.30 4.79 -11.39
CA LEU A 49 6.57 5.32 -12.74
C LEU A 49 5.51 4.87 -13.76
N LYS A 50 5.05 3.62 -13.66
CA LYS A 50 3.90 3.12 -14.45
C LYS A 50 2.61 3.88 -14.15
N LEU A 51 2.37 4.26 -12.89
CA LEU A 51 1.22 5.07 -12.51
C LEU A 51 1.28 6.44 -13.20
N VAL A 52 2.42 7.16 -13.12
CA VAL A 52 2.58 8.46 -13.78
C VAL A 52 2.31 8.37 -15.28
N ARG A 53 2.92 7.40 -15.97
CA ARG A 53 2.69 7.16 -17.41
C ARG A 53 1.21 6.91 -17.72
N ARG A 54 0.52 6.16 -16.86
CA ARG A 54 -0.91 5.86 -17.01
C ARG A 54 -1.78 7.10 -16.82
N LEU A 55 -1.40 8.05 -15.96
CA LEU A 55 -2.14 9.30 -15.71
C LEU A 55 -2.09 10.29 -16.88
N ARG A 56 -1.26 10.05 -17.90
CA ARG A 56 -1.33 10.80 -19.18
C ARG A 56 -2.69 10.61 -19.88
N ALA A 57 -3.33 9.45 -19.73
CA ALA A 57 -4.64 9.18 -20.33
C ALA A 57 -5.79 9.79 -19.51
N ARG A 58 -6.67 10.57 -20.17
CA ARG A 58 -7.86 11.19 -19.54
C ARG A 58 -8.72 10.19 -18.79
N ARG A 59 -9.08 9.07 -19.43
CA ARG A 59 -9.89 8.01 -18.81
C ARG A 59 -9.27 7.45 -17.54
N ALA A 60 -7.93 7.35 -17.48
CA ALA A 60 -7.25 6.86 -16.29
C ALA A 60 -7.33 7.88 -15.14
N ARG A 61 -7.19 9.18 -15.43
CA ARG A 61 -7.35 10.25 -14.43
C ARG A 61 -8.77 10.27 -13.86
N GLU A 62 -9.77 10.24 -14.73
CA GLU A 62 -11.18 10.20 -14.31
C GLU A 62 -11.49 8.96 -13.46
N ARG A 63 -10.98 7.79 -13.86
CA ARG A 63 -11.20 6.55 -13.12
C ARG A 63 -10.48 6.52 -11.77
N LEU A 64 -9.27 7.06 -11.69
CA LEU A 64 -8.44 7.01 -10.48
C LEU A 64 -8.68 8.21 -9.56
N GLY A 65 -9.28 9.30 -10.06
CA GLY A 65 -9.37 10.56 -9.34
C GLY A 65 -8.02 11.23 -9.10
N LEU A 66 -7.01 10.91 -9.91
CA LEU A 66 -5.63 11.38 -9.75
C LEU A 66 -5.16 12.13 -11.00
N PHE A 67 -4.17 13.01 -10.83
CA PHE A 67 -3.40 13.63 -11.90
C PHE A 67 -1.93 13.69 -11.50
N ALA A 68 -1.04 13.84 -12.49
CA ALA A 68 0.37 14.11 -12.25
C ALA A 68 0.58 15.63 -12.27
N CYS A 69 1.31 16.15 -11.29
CA CYS A 69 1.79 17.52 -11.25
C CYS A 69 3.31 17.45 -11.41
N GLU A 70 3.85 18.16 -12.40
CA GLU A 70 5.26 18.17 -12.74
C GLU A 70 5.76 19.61 -12.78
N GLY A 71 7.02 19.83 -12.43
CA GLY A 71 7.62 21.16 -12.27
C GLY A 71 7.70 21.56 -10.80
N GLU A 72 8.89 22.00 -10.38
CA GLU A 72 9.20 22.38 -8.99
C GLU A 72 8.25 23.46 -8.48
N ASP A 73 8.11 24.57 -9.21
CA ASP A 73 7.26 25.71 -8.83
C ASP A 73 5.77 25.31 -8.71
N LEU A 74 5.29 24.44 -9.60
CA LEU A 74 3.89 23.98 -9.58
C LEU A 74 3.63 23.06 -8.40
N VAL A 75 4.58 22.18 -8.08
CA VAL A 75 4.50 21.29 -6.91
C VAL A 75 4.60 22.11 -5.63
N GLU A 76 5.50 23.08 -5.55
CA GLU A 76 5.62 24.00 -4.43
C GLU A 76 4.31 24.77 -4.18
N ALA A 77 3.73 25.38 -5.22
CA ALA A 77 2.45 26.08 -5.12
C ALA A 77 1.31 25.15 -4.68
N ALA A 78 1.29 23.90 -5.15
CA ALA A 78 0.32 22.90 -4.71
C ALA A 78 0.47 22.57 -3.21
N LEU A 79 1.72 22.40 -2.74
CA LEU A 79 2.01 22.17 -1.33
C LEU A 79 1.63 23.37 -0.46
N ASP A 80 1.90 24.59 -0.93
CA ASP A 80 1.49 25.84 -0.25
C ASP A 80 -0.03 25.98 -0.17
N ALA A 81 -0.75 25.51 -1.19
CA ALA A 81 -2.21 25.41 -1.18
C ALA A 81 -2.75 24.28 -0.26
N GLY A 82 -1.87 23.55 0.44
CA GLY A 82 -2.22 22.47 1.35
C GLY A 82 -2.58 21.16 0.66
N LEU A 83 -2.28 21.00 -0.63
CA LEU A 83 -2.47 19.73 -1.32
C LEU A 83 -1.40 18.72 -0.87
N VAL A 84 -1.83 17.49 -0.59
CA VAL A 84 -0.93 16.40 -0.20
C VAL A 84 -0.83 15.41 -1.36
N PRO A 85 0.38 15.19 -1.93
CA PRO A 85 0.55 14.23 -3.01
C PRO A 85 0.36 12.79 -2.51
N VAL A 86 -0.35 11.97 -3.31
CA VAL A 86 -0.50 10.53 -3.04
C VAL A 86 0.81 9.79 -3.28
N GLU A 87 1.55 10.20 -4.31
CA GLU A 87 2.89 9.71 -4.63
C GLU A 87 3.75 10.93 -4.95
N ALA A 88 4.97 10.97 -4.42
CA ALA A 88 5.94 12.02 -4.71
C ALA A 88 7.24 11.38 -5.21
N LEU A 89 7.75 11.90 -6.31
CA LEU A 89 8.96 11.41 -6.99
C LEU A 89 9.93 12.58 -7.15
N LEU A 90 11.17 12.41 -6.71
CA LEU A 90 12.22 13.41 -6.81
C LEU A 90 13.38 12.90 -7.64
N ASP A 91 14.05 13.80 -8.34
CA ASP A 91 15.33 13.50 -8.98
C ASP A 91 16.35 13.13 -7.91
N ALA A 92 17.00 11.97 -8.07
CA ALA A 92 17.94 11.46 -7.09
C ALA A 92 19.20 12.33 -6.95
N GLU A 93 19.63 12.97 -8.04
CA GLU A 93 20.80 13.85 -8.09
C GLU A 93 20.44 15.28 -7.68
N ARG A 94 19.21 15.71 -7.98
CA ARG A 94 18.69 17.03 -7.60
C ARG A 94 17.34 16.91 -6.89
N PRO A 95 17.33 16.50 -5.61
CA PRO A 95 16.10 16.23 -4.88
C PRO A 95 15.48 17.54 -4.37
N ALA A 96 15.02 18.38 -5.30
CA ALA A 96 14.28 19.60 -4.99
C ALA A 96 13.11 19.29 -4.04
N LEU A 97 12.80 20.22 -3.13
CA LEU A 97 11.70 20.10 -2.17
C LEU A 97 11.77 18.87 -1.23
N ALA A 98 12.92 18.18 -1.09
CA ALA A 98 13.05 16.99 -0.25
C ALA A 98 12.66 17.22 1.22
N GLU A 99 12.91 18.42 1.76
CA GLU A 99 12.52 18.79 3.12
C GLU A 99 10.99 18.90 3.28
N ARG A 100 10.31 19.31 2.21
CA ARG A 100 8.85 19.44 2.17
C ARG A 100 8.15 18.12 1.84
N LEU A 101 8.88 17.18 1.25
CA LEU A 101 8.40 15.87 0.81
C LEU A 101 9.24 14.73 1.42
N PRO A 102 9.22 14.53 2.74
CA PRO A 102 10.08 13.56 3.42
C PRO A 102 9.79 12.08 3.05
N GLY A 103 8.64 11.81 2.43
CA GLY A 103 8.25 10.49 1.93
C GLY A 103 8.42 10.29 0.42
N ALA A 104 8.99 11.27 -0.30
CA ALA A 104 9.19 11.15 -1.73
C ALA A 104 10.28 10.14 -2.09
N GLU A 105 10.02 9.35 -3.13
CA GLU A 105 11.01 8.41 -3.62
C GLU A 105 11.99 9.10 -4.56
N ARG A 106 13.27 8.77 -4.41
CA ARG A 106 14.32 9.23 -5.33
C ARG A 106 14.30 8.40 -6.59
N VAL A 107 14.42 9.03 -7.74
CA VAL A 107 14.38 8.36 -9.05
C VAL A 107 15.64 8.72 -9.82
N ALA A 108 16.25 7.73 -10.47
CA ALA A 108 17.37 7.98 -11.37
C ALA A 108 17.00 9.03 -12.44
N PRO A 109 17.84 10.05 -12.70
CA PRO A 109 17.47 11.19 -13.55
C PRO A 109 16.96 10.79 -14.94
N GLY A 110 17.60 9.79 -15.57
CA GLY A 110 17.18 9.30 -16.89
C GLY A 110 15.74 8.79 -16.91
N LEU A 111 15.27 8.18 -15.83
CA LEU A 111 13.90 7.66 -15.75
C LEU A 111 12.85 8.73 -15.52
N LEU A 112 13.19 9.84 -14.85
CA LEU A 112 12.31 11.00 -14.72
C LEU A 112 12.22 11.75 -16.06
N ALA A 113 13.33 11.91 -16.77
CA ALA A 113 13.33 12.55 -18.09
C ALA A 113 12.44 11.82 -19.11
N GLU A 114 12.30 10.50 -19.00
CA GLU A 114 11.37 9.70 -19.81
C GLU A 114 9.87 9.94 -19.50
N LEU A 115 9.55 10.63 -18.39
CA LEU A 115 8.18 10.91 -17.96
C LEU A 115 7.64 12.27 -18.42
N SER A 116 8.47 13.12 -19.01
CA SER A 116 8.04 14.37 -19.66
C SER A 116 7.55 14.16 -21.09
#